data_AF-A0A969MUU3-F1
#
_entry.id   AF-A0A969MUU3-F1
#
_cell.length_a   1.000
_cell.length_b   1.000
_cell.length_c   1.000
_cell.angle_alpha   90.00
_cell.angle_beta   90.00
_cell.angle_gamma   90.00
#
_symmetry.space_group_name_H-M   'P 1'
#
loop_
_entity.id
_entity.type
_entity.pdbx_description
1 polymer ?
#
loop_
_entity_poly.entity_id
_entity_poly.type
_entity_poly.pdbx_seq_one_letter_code
_entity_poly.pdbx_strand_id
1 'polypeptide(L)'
;MSIRQAIAFYLEDIETLPGRIINLIITGLVLISSAIFVTETYPIPASVRSILDGVDLGILVVFAVEYLLRFWCAEEKLRYVFSLYSIIDLLAILPFFLPGIDIKFIRIFRWFRILRLIRFI
;
A
#
# COMPACT_ATOMS: atom_id res chain seq x y z
N MET A 1 9.60 -20.21 -17.38
CA MET A 1 9.47 -18.86 -16.81
C MET A 1 10.44 -18.72 -15.67
N SER A 2 11.22 -17.65 -15.62
CA SER A 2 12.00 -17.35 -14.40
C SER A 2 11.03 -17.00 -13.26
N ILE A 3 11.40 -17.28 -12.00
CA ILE A 3 10.57 -16.97 -10.82
C ILE A 3 10.13 -15.50 -10.81
N ARG A 4 10.99 -14.59 -11.29
CA ARG A 4 10.71 -13.15 -11.41
C ARG A 4 9.59 -12.86 -12.41
N GLN A 5 9.58 -13.52 -13.56
CA GLN A 5 8.53 -13.35 -14.58
C GLN A 5 7.19 -13.89 -14.12
N ALA A 6 7.18 -15.00 -13.36
CA ALA A 6 5.94 -15.54 -12.81
C ALA A 6 5.32 -14.60 -11.77
N ILE A 7 6.13 -14.04 -10.86
CA ILE A 7 5.67 -13.05 -9.87
C ILE A 7 5.22 -11.76 -10.55
N ALA A 8 5.96 -11.26 -11.54
CA ALA A 8 5.58 -10.09 -12.34
C ALA A 8 4.19 -10.29 -12.98
N PHE A 9 4.01 -11.43 -13.66
CA PHE A 9 2.78 -11.77 -14.34
C PHE A 9 1.58 -11.75 -13.39
N TYR A 10 1.65 -12.44 -12.24
CA TYR A 10 0.52 -12.45 -11.29
C TYR A 10 0.26 -11.11 -10.59
N LEU A 11 1.25 -10.21 -10.51
CA LEU A 11 1.09 -8.88 -9.89
C LEU A 11 0.60 -7.80 -10.86
N GLU A 12 0.83 -7.98 -12.17
CA GLU A 12 0.44 -7.06 -13.24
C GLU A 12 -0.82 -7.50 -13.96
N ASP A 13 -1.07 -8.80 -14.06
CA ASP A 13 -2.23 -9.34 -14.75
C ASP A 13 -3.50 -9.17 -13.91
N ILE A 14 -4.49 -8.50 -14.49
CA ILE A 14 -5.79 -8.21 -13.88
C ILE A 14 -6.86 -9.17 -14.43
N GLU A 15 -6.57 -9.88 -15.53
CA GLU A 15 -7.51 -10.74 -16.23
C GLU A 15 -7.52 -12.17 -15.64
N THR A 16 -6.40 -12.63 -15.10
CA THR A 16 -6.34 -13.96 -14.48
C THR A 16 -6.96 -14.00 -13.07
N LEU A 17 -7.58 -15.13 -12.76
CA LEU A 17 -8.18 -15.44 -11.44
C LEU A 17 -7.26 -15.11 -10.25
N PRO A 18 -5.97 -15.49 -10.26
CA PRO A 18 -5.05 -15.16 -9.16
C PRO A 18 -4.74 -13.67 -9.06
N GLY A 19 -4.55 -12.99 -10.20
CA GLY A 19 -4.31 -11.55 -10.24
C GLY A 19 -5.49 -10.74 -9.73
N ARG A 20 -6.71 -11.15 -10.09
CA ARG A 20 -7.95 -10.57 -9.56
C ARG A 20 -8.10 -10.73 -8.05
N ILE A 21 -7.73 -11.88 -7.49
CA ILE A 21 -7.76 -12.12 -6.04
C ILE A 21 -6.76 -11.21 -5.33
N ILE A 22 -5.52 -11.12 -5.83
CA ILE A 22 -4.49 -10.24 -5.27
C ILE A 22 -4.97 -8.78 -5.27
N ASN A 23 -5.53 -8.33 -6.40
CA ASN A 23 -6.08 -6.99 -6.51
C ASN A 23 -7.25 -6.75 -5.54
N LEU A 24 -8.18 -7.70 -5.41
CA LEU A 24 -9.27 -7.62 -4.43
C LEU A 24 -8.76 -7.53 -2.98
N ILE A 25 -7.73 -8.32 -2.64
CA ILE A 25 -7.10 -8.28 -1.32
C ILE A 25 -6.48 -6.90 -1.09
N ILE A 26 -5.67 -6.40 -2.02
CA ILE A 26 -5.02 -5.07 -1.89
C ILE A 26 -6.08 -3.98 -1.73
N THR A 27 -7.11 -3.98 -2.56
CA THR A 27 -8.23 -3.03 -2.46
C THR A 27 -8.93 -3.13 -1.11
N GLY A 28 -9.23 -4.33 -0.64
CA GLY A 28 -9.82 -4.56 0.68
C GLY A 28 -8.94 -4.01 1.81
N LEU A 29 -7.64 -4.24 1.75
CA LEU A 29 -6.67 -3.71 2.72
C LEU A 29 -6.62 -2.17 2.69
N VAL A 30 -6.69 -1.54 1.50
CA VAL A 30 -6.72 -0.08 1.37
C VAL A 30 -7.98 0.48 2.02
N LEU A 31 -9.14 -0.15 1.79
CA LEU A 31 -10.42 0.26 2.39
C LEU A 31 -10.40 0.09 3.91
N ILE A 32 -9.87 -1.02 4.42
CA ILE A 32 -9.72 -1.26 5.87
C ILE A 32 -8.80 -0.19 6.49
N SER A 33 -7.61 0.04 5.94
CA SER A 33 -6.68 1.08 6.44
C SER A 33 -7.34 2.47 6.41
N SER A 34 -8.12 2.77 5.37
CA SER A 34 -8.86 4.03 5.28
C SER A 34 -9.97 4.15 6.33
N ALA A 35 -10.68 3.05 6.63
CA ALA A 35 -11.70 3.03 7.67
C ALA A 35 -11.10 3.16 9.08
N ILE A 36 -9.95 2.52 9.32
CA ILE A 36 -9.18 2.67 10.57
C ILE A 36 -8.80 4.13 10.75
N PHE A 37 -8.25 4.75 9.70
CA PHE A 37 -7.85 6.15 9.72
C PHE A 37 -9.03 7.09 10.04
N VAL A 38 -10.21 6.87 9.45
CA VAL A 38 -11.42 7.63 9.80
C VAL A 38 -11.82 7.40 11.26
N THR A 39 -11.76 6.15 11.74
CA THR A 39 -12.10 5.80 13.13
C THR A 39 -11.18 6.49 14.13
N GLU A 40 -9.88 6.63 13.81
CA GLU A 40 -8.91 7.34 14.64
C GLU A 40 -9.20 8.83 14.80
N THR A 41 -10.00 9.44 13.92
CA THR A 41 -10.42 10.86 14.03
C THR A 41 -11.40 11.10 15.18
N TYR A 42 -12.08 10.06 15.64
CA TYR A 42 -12.99 10.11 16.78
C TYR A 42 -12.26 9.78 18.10
N PRO A 43 -12.79 10.26 19.24
CA PRO A 43 -12.26 9.91 20.56
C PRO A 43 -12.58 8.44 20.89
N ILE A 44 -11.71 7.53 20.48
CA ILE A 44 -11.77 6.09 20.78
C ILE A 44 -10.94 5.75 22.03
N PRO A 45 -11.29 4.67 22.76
CA PRO A 45 -10.49 4.18 23.89
C PRO A 45 -9.04 3.88 23.49
N ALA A 46 -8.09 4.14 24.39
CA ALA A 46 -6.67 3.94 24.14
C ALA A 46 -6.32 2.48 23.76
N SER A 47 -6.99 1.50 24.37
CA SER A 47 -6.81 0.08 24.04
C SER A 47 -7.22 -0.24 22.59
N VAL A 48 -8.34 0.31 22.14
CA VAL A 48 -8.81 0.15 20.76
C VAL A 48 -7.85 0.84 19.80
N ARG A 49 -7.40 2.06 20.13
CA ARG A 49 -6.41 2.78 19.33
C ARG A 49 -5.13 1.97 19.12
N SER A 50 -4.56 1.39 20.17
CA SER A 50 -3.34 0.58 20.03
C SER A 50 -3.51 -0.67 19.16
N ILE A 51 -4.68 -1.30 19.21
CA ILE A 51 -5.00 -2.44 18.33
C ILE A 51 -5.09 -1.97 16.88
N LEU A 52 -5.81 -0.88 16.63
CA LEU A 52 -5.97 -0.29 15.31
C LEU A 52 -4.63 0.16 14.70
N ASP A 53 -3.77 0.80 15.49
CA ASP A 53 -2.42 1.19 15.09
C ASP A 53 -1.59 -0.04 14.66
N GLY A 54 -1.71 -1.15 15.41
CA GLY A 54 -1.03 -2.41 15.09
C GLY A 54 -1.54 -3.05 13.78
N VAL A 55 -2.86 -3.03 13.55
CA VAL A 55 -3.46 -3.51 12.30
C VAL A 55 -3.04 -2.63 11.13
N ASP A 56 -3.10 -1.31 11.27
CA ASP A 56 -2.70 -0.37 10.22
C ASP A 56 -1.21 -0.53 9.85
N LEU A 57 -0.35 -0.75 10.85
CA LEU A 57 1.06 -1.07 10.63
C LEU A 57 1.22 -2.38 9.86
N GLY A 58 0.46 -3.42 10.20
CA GLY A 58 0.48 -4.69 9.47
C GLY A 58 0.09 -4.52 8.00
N ILE A 59 -0.96 -3.76 7.72
CA ILE A 59 -1.40 -3.43 6.35
C ILE A 59 -0.30 -2.67 5.60
N LEU A 60 0.32 -1.69 6.25
CA LEU A 60 1.41 -0.90 5.69
C LEU A 60 2.61 -1.77 5.29
N VAL A 61 2.98 -2.74 6.12
CA VAL A 61 4.05 -3.70 5.83
C VAL A 61 3.72 -4.54 4.60
N VAL A 62 2.47 -5.03 4.49
CA VAL A 62 2.02 -5.77 3.29
C VAL A 62 2.19 -4.92 2.03
N PHE A 63 1.83 -3.64 2.08
CA PHE A 63 1.99 -2.72 0.94
C PHE A 63 3.45 -2.44 0.61
N ALA A 64 4.32 -2.31 1.62
CA ALA A 64 5.75 -2.15 1.40
C ALA A 64 6.37 -3.38 0.72
N VAL A 65 6.02 -4.59 1.18
CA VAL A 65 6.49 -5.84 0.56
C VAL A 65 5.99 -5.96 -0.88
N GLU A 66 4.72 -5.66 -1.12
CA GLU A 66 4.14 -5.71 -2.45
C GLU A 66 4.80 -4.72 -3.43
N TYR A 67 5.07 -3.49 -2.99
CA TYR A 67 5.83 -2.52 -3.77
C TYR A 67 7.25 -3.01 -4.09
N LEU A 68 7.96 -3.56 -3.10
CA LEU A 68 9.31 -4.10 -3.29
C LEU A 68 9.33 -5.28 -4.26
N LEU A 69 8.33 -6.17 -4.18
CA LEU A 69 8.19 -7.28 -5.12
C LEU A 69 8.01 -6.79 -6.56
N ARG A 70 7.15 -5.79 -6.78
CA ARG A 70 6.99 -5.17 -8.10
C ARG A 70 8.25 -4.49 -8.58
N PHE A 71 8.90 -3.71 -7.73
CA PHE A 71 10.17 -3.07 -8.06
C PHE A 71 11.27 -4.09 -8.42
N TRP A 72 11.31 -5.24 -7.74
CA TRP A 72 12.25 -6.31 -8.06
C TRP A 72 11.90 -7.03 -9.37
N CYS A 73 10.63 -7.10 -9.74
CA CYS A 73 10.20 -7.72 -11.00
C CYS A 73 10.32 -6.81 -12.22
N ALA A 74 10.26 -5.49 -12.04
CA ALA A 74 10.30 -4.51 -13.12
C ALA A 74 11.60 -4.62 -13.95
N GLU A 75 11.45 -4.67 -15.28
CA GLU A 75 12.57 -4.68 -16.23
C GLU A 75 13.36 -3.36 -16.18
N GLU A 76 12.65 -2.23 -16.17
CA GLU A 76 13.22 -0.89 -16.07
C GLU A 76 12.89 -0.23 -14.71
N LYS A 77 13.76 -0.44 -13.72
CA LYS A 77 13.58 0.05 -12.34
C LYS A 77 13.31 1.56 -12.23
N LEU A 78 14.07 2.38 -12.98
CA LEU A 78 13.92 3.84 -12.94
C LEU A 78 12.55 4.26 -13.50
N ARG A 79 12.18 3.73 -14.66
CA ARG A 79 10.87 3.99 -15.28
C ARG A 79 9.73 3.52 -14.39
N TYR A 80 9.91 2.41 -13.69
CA TYR A 80 8.94 1.92 -12.72
C TYR A 80 8.77 2.91 -11.57
N VAL A 81 9.84 3.38 -10.93
CA VAL A 81 9.74 4.31 -9.79
C VAL A 81 9.12 5.66 -10.20
N PHE A 82 9.38 6.12 -11.43
CA PHE A 82 8.78 7.35 -11.98
C PHE A 82 7.39 7.16 -12.60
N SER A 83 6.81 5.96 -12.57
CA SER A 83 5.43 5.73 -12.98
C SER A 83 4.46 6.30 -11.95
N LEU A 84 3.38 6.96 -12.40
CA LEU A 84 2.38 7.56 -11.53
C LEU A 84 1.84 6.57 -10.48
N TYR A 85 1.56 5.33 -10.88
CA TYR A 85 1.04 4.30 -9.98
C TYR A 85 2.06 3.89 -8.91
N SER A 86 3.33 3.74 -9.31
CA SER A 86 4.42 3.42 -8.39
C SER A 86 4.75 4.58 -7.45
N ILE A 87 4.57 5.83 -7.89
CA ILE A 87 4.68 7.01 -7.04
C ILE A 87 3.57 6.98 -5.99
N ILE A 88 2.32 6.70 -6.37
CA ILE A 88 1.20 6.59 -5.43
C ILE A 88 1.47 5.49 -4.39
N ASP A 89 1.96 4.32 -4.83
CA ASP A 89 2.34 3.22 -3.93
C ASP A 89 3.50 3.62 -3.01
N LEU A 90 4.49 4.33 -3.52
CA LEU A 90 5.62 4.85 -2.73
C LEU A 90 5.16 5.86 -1.68
N LEU A 91 4.27 6.79 -2.05
CA LEU A 91 3.69 7.77 -1.14
C LEU A 91 2.89 7.12 -0.02
N ALA A 92 2.22 5.99 -0.31
CA ALA A 92 1.46 5.23 0.68
C ALA A 92 2.35 4.56 1.74
N ILE A 93 3.56 4.13 1.37
CA ILE A 93 4.54 3.47 2.26
C ILE A 93 5.56 4.43 2.87
N LEU A 94 5.69 5.64 2.33
CA LEU A 94 6.61 6.68 2.78
C LEU A 94 6.57 6.98 4.30
N PRO A 95 5.39 6.99 4.97
CA PRO A 95 5.31 7.17 6.42
C PRO A 95 6.20 6.22 7.23
N PHE A 96 6.42 5.01 6.72
CA PHE A 96 7.21 3.97 7.40
C PHE A 96 8.71 4.33 7.44
N PHE A 97 9.22 4.95 6.37
CA PHE A 97 10.65 5.17 6.20
C PHE A 97 11.16 6.46 6.84
N LEU A 98 10.26 7.32 7.32
CA LEU A 98 10.61 8.66 7.82
C LEU A 98 10.10 8.91 9.25
N PRO A 99 10.50 8.11 10.26
CA PRO A 99 10.02 8.27 11.64
C PRO A 99 10.48 9.57 12.35
N GLY A 100 11.32 10.40 11.71
CA GLY A 100 11.85 11.65 12.28
C GLY A 100 11.38 12.93 11.60
N ILE A 101 10.51 12.86 10.58
CA ILE A 101 9.93 14.04 9.94
C ILE A 101 8.68 14.47 10.70
N ASP A 102 8.43 15.77 10.72
CA ASP A 102 7.30 16.40 11.42
C ASP A 102 6.00 15.58 11.29
N ILE A 103 5.43 15.22 12.44
CA ILE A 103 4.33 14.26 12.62
C ILE A 103 3.09 14.63 11.79
N LYS A 104 2.96 15.92 11.44
CA LYS A 104 1.89 16.46 10.60
C LYS A 104 2.01 16.03 9.14
N PHE A 105 3.21 16.03 8.57
CA PHE A 105 3.43 15.62 7.18
C PHE A 105 3.19 14.11 7.01
N ILE A 106 3.70 13.30 7.94
CA ILE A 106 3.48 11.84 7.98
C ILE A 106 1.98 11.50 8.00
N ARG A 107 1.18 12.33 8.69
CA ARG A 107 -0.27 12.13 8.76
C ARG A 107 -0.96 12.36 7.41
N ILE A 108 -0.52 13.32 6.60
CA ILE A 108 -1.08 13.57 5.25
C ILE A 108 -0.83 12.38 4.32
N PHE A 109 0.35 11.76 4.39
CA PHE A 109 0.67 10.60 3.56
C PHE A 109 -0.22 9.38 3.82
N ARG A 110 -0.78 9.24 5.03
CA ARG A 110 -1.79 8.20 5.30
C ARG A 110 -3.06 8.40 4.46
N TRP A 111 -3.47 9.64 4.19
CA TRP A 111 -4.62 9.92 3.31
C TRP A 111 -4.33 9.53 1.86
N PHE A 112 -3.08 9.68 1.39
CA PHE A 112 -2.69 9.28 0.04
C PHE A 112 -2.78 7.77 -0.20
N ARG A 113 -2.96 6.92 0.84
CA ARG A 113 -3.23 5.49 0.65
C ARG A 113 -4.54 5.24 -0.10
N ILE A 114 -5.56 6.09 0.07
CA ILE A 114 -6.79 6.03 -0.75
C ILE A 114 -6.48 6.26 -2.23
N LEU A 115 -5.37 6.98 -2.50
CA LEU A 115 -4.68 7.18 -3.78
C LEU A 115 -4.65 5.92 -4.64
N ARG A 116 -4.32 4.81 -3.96
CA ARG A 116 -4.09 3.50 -4.59
C ARG A 116 -5.34 2.97 -5.29
N LEU A 117 -6.54 3.43 -4.90
CA LEU A 117 -7.78 3.02 -5.57
C LEU A 117 -7.85 3.49 -7.02
N ILE A 118 -7.14 4.57 -7.40
CA ILE A 118 -7.08 5.08 -8.77
C ILE A 118 -6.52 4.04 -9.74
N ARG A 119 -5.70 3.09 -9.27
CA ARG A 119 -5.18 2.00 -10.11
C ARG A 119 -6.27 1.06 -10.63
N PHE A 120 -7.45 1.06 -10.02
CA PHE A 120 -8.55 0.16 -10.36
C PHE A 120 -9.69 0.83 -11.15
N ILE A 121 -9.56 2.13 -11.45
CA ILE A 121 -10.48 2.90 -12.31
C ILE A 121 -9.86 2.98 -13.70
#